data_AF-A0A7V0ZNK9-F1
#
_entry.id   AF-A0A7V0ZNK9-F1
#
_cell.length_a   1.000
_cell.length_b   1.000
_cell.length_c   1.000
_cell.angle_alpha   90.00
_cell.angle_beta   90.00
_cell.angle_gamma   90.00
#
_symmetry.space_group_name_H-M   'P 1'
#
loop_
_entity.id
_entity.type
_entity.pdbx_description
1 polymer ?
#
loop_
_entity_poly.entity_id
_entity_poly.type
_entity_poly.pdbx_seq_one_letter_code
_entity_poly.pdbx_strand_id
1 'polypeptide(L)'
;AQQTAGLLLLTATPEQIGQASHFARLRLLDPSRFHDLEGFAQEEQQYRKWSELVDALEAGEKPDDLPAGLDPEAPTKTLIEQILDRHGTGRVLFRNTRAAVKGFPARELYRHPLPVPEQYAHAQVELDERLHPELPYIDDSWLSFDPRVQWLEGILKQLRPAKALVICAHADTAVALEHHLHMRAGIRSTAFYEGLSIIERDRAAAYFADETNGAQTLVCSEIGSEGRNFQFAHHLILFDLPMNPDLLEQRIGRLDRIGQQCDVDIHVPYMAGTAQETLLDWYDRGLDLFRDSCSAGYMIFETFRERLLPQLEQRTDAFDSLLVDSAEFTLKTRRELREGRDRLLERNSCKPEVAAALIEEIIANETGDDLENYLETLCEAFGVDQEFHSDQTLILRPSEHMLTGHFPYVHEDGTTVTFSRDKALAREDMAFLTWEHPMIVEAMDMVHSTELGNAAIGTIKLKGVAPGTMLLEALYTVNCVAPRALQVERFLPLSPMRLLVDARGKDLATLVPHERLNNLIEKVKKHTALAIIKQVHTEVEAKMIRAATQAESQLQEILAEAELRMRAGLGAELDRLEALRKVNRSIREEELEHLRYRIDECAVHIQHANLQLQALRLIITT
;
A
#
# COMPACT_ATOMS: atom_id res chain seq x y z
N ALA A 1 -5.38 23.56 -13.08
CA ALA A 1 -4.32 23.16 -14.03
C ALA A 1 -3.33 24.29 -14.27
N GLN A 2 -3.67 25.39 -14.94
CA GLN A 2 -2.70 26.45 -15.28
C GLN A 2 -2.03 27.20 -14.11
N GLN A 3 -2.55 27.05 -12.89
CA GLN A 3 -2.02 27.68 -11.66
C GLN A 3 -1.35 26.67 -10.71
N THR A 4 -1.24 25.40 -11.10
CA THR A 4 -0.79 24.28 -10.26
C THR A 4 0.30 23.51 -10.99
N ALA A 5 1.48 23.38 -10.40
CA ALA A 5 2.64 22.74 -11.04
C ALA A 5 2.48 21.22 -11.26
N GLY A 6 1.71 20.54 -10.40
CA GLY A 6 1.39 19.12 -10.52
C GLY A 6 -0.11 18.87 -10.51
N LEU A 7 -0.56 17.87 -11.26
CA LEU A 7 -1.96 17.46 -11.33
C LEU A 7 -2.07 15.93 -11.38
N LEU A 8 -2.72 15.34 -10.38
CA LEU A 8 -3.12 13.93 -10.37
C LEU A 8 -4.62 13.85 -10.67
N LEU A 9 -5.01 13.05 -11.66
CA LEU A 9 -6.42 12.82 -12.01
C LEU A 9 -6.80 11.36 -11.79
N LEU A 10 -7.78 11.13 -10.93
CA LEU A 10 -8.39 9.82 -10.69
C LEU A 10 -9.71 9.74 -11.47
N THR A 11 -9.90 8.71 -12.28
CA THR A 11 -11.14 8.52 -13.05
C THR A 11 -11.47 7.04 -13.20
N ALA A 12 -12.72 6.68 -12.91
CA ALA A 12 -13.14 5.28 -12.87
C ALA A 12 -13.22 4.64 -14.26
N THR A 13 -13.56 5.40 -15.31
CA THR A 13 -13.72 4.86 -16.68
C THR A 13 -13.51 5.96 -17.74
N PRO A 14 -12.27 6.17 -18.24
CA PRO A 14 -12.00 7.26 -19.17
C PRO A 14 -12.65 7.10 -20.55
N GLU A 15 -12.78 5.87 -21.04
CA GLU A 15 -13.23 5.58 -22.41
C GLU A 15 -14.73 5.32 -22.54
N GLN A 16 -15.42 4.91 -21.46
CA GLN A 16 -16.86 4.62 -21.51
C GLN A 16 -17.72 5.86 -21.80
N ILE A 17 -17.17 7.05 -21.51
CA ILE A 17 -17.81 8.36 -21.74
C ILE A 17 -17.42 8.92 -23.14
N GLY A 18 -16.63 8.17 -23.91
CA GLY A 18 -16.19 8.50 -25.27
C GLY A 18 -14.82 9.18 -25.34
N GLN A 19 -14.15 8.99 -26.48
CA GLN A 19 -12.80 9.48 -26.79
C GLN A 19 -12.61 10.98 -26.54
N ALA A 20 -13.65 11.79 -26.79
CA ALA A 20 -13.63 13.23 -26.56
C ALA A 20 -13.53 13.62 -25.07
N SER A 21 -14.19 12.87 -24.18
CA SER A 21 -14.10 13.10 -22.72
C SER A 21 -12.72 12.73 -22.19
N HIS A 22 -12.17 11.63 -22.69
CA HIS A 22 -10.80 11.21 -22.38
C HIS A 22 -9.77 12.27 -22.82
N PHE A 23 -9.85 12.73 -24.08
CA PHE A 23 -9.00 13.79 -24.61
C PHE A 23 -9.09 15.09 -23.79
N ALA A 24 -10.30 15.50 -23.38
CA ALA A 24 -10.47 16.70 -22.57
C ALA A 24 -9.72 16.63 -21.24
N ARG A 25 -9.65 15.44 -20.62
CA ARG A 25 -8.87 15.22 -19.37
C ARG A 25 -7.37 15.23 -19.63
N LEU A 26 -6.91 14.55 -20.69
CA LEU A 26 -5.50 14.55 -21.09
C LEU A 26 -5.01 15.97 -21.42
N ARG A 27 -5.85 16.79 -22.05
CA ARG A 27 -5.59 18.21 -22.31
C ARG A 27 -5.43 19.06 -21.04
N LEU A 28 -6.05 18.66 -19.92
CA LEU A 28 -5.80 19.32 -18.63
C LEU A 28 -4.40 19.01 -18.08
N LEU A 29 -3.85 17.84 -18.39
CA LEU A 29 -2.50 17.41 -17.97
C LEU A 29 -1.42 18.03 -18.86
N ASP A 30 -1.62 17.97 -20.18
CA ASP A 30 -0.68 18.52 -21.15
C ASP A 30 -1.42 19.17 -22.33
N PRO A 31 -1.78 20.45 -22.23
CA PRO A 31 -2.50 21.15 -23.29
C PRO A 31 -1.63 21.39 -24.53
N SER A 32 -0.30 21.34 -24.39
CA SER A 32 0.62 21.52 -25.52
C SER A 32 0.63 20.28 -26.42
N ARG A 33 0.56 19.10 -25.80
CA ARG A 33 0.49 17.83 -26.51
C ARG A 33 -0.93 17.51 -27.00
N PHE A 34 -1.92 17.58 -26.12
CA PHE A 34 -3.31 17.24 -26.45
C PHE A 34 -4.08 18.51 -26.88
N HIS A 35 -3.67 19.09 -28.01
CA HIS A 35 -4.26 20.32 -28.55
C HIS A 35 -5.28 20.07 -29.67
N ASP A 36 -5.18 18.94 -30.38
CA ASP A 36 -6.07 18.55 -31.47
C ASP A 36 -6.66 17.15 -31.26
N LEU A 37 -7.99 17.06 -31.29
CA LEU A 37 -8.72 15.81 -31.09
C LEU A 37 -8.61 14.89 -32.31
N GLU A 38 -8.56 15.45 -33.52
CA GLU A 38 -8.50 14.66 -34.74
C GLU A 38 -7.13 13.98 -34.89
N GLY A 39 -6.04 14.71 -34.63
CA GLY A 39 -4.70 14.16 -34.52
C GLY A 39 -4.58 13.06 -33.46
N PHE A 40 -5.19 13.26 -32.28
CA PHE A 40 -5.23 12.22 -31.24
C PHE A 40 -5.93 10.95 -31.71
N ALA A 41 -7.05 11.07 -32.42
CA ALA A 41 -7.77 9.91 -32.95
C ALA A 41 -6.98 9.15 -34.03
N GLN A 42 -6.18 9.85 -34.84
CA GLN A 42 -5.28 9.22 -35.82
C GLN A 42 -4.11 8.51 -35.13
N GLU A 43 -3.53 9.10 -34.08
CA GLU A 43 -2.48 8.47 -33.28
C GLU A 43 -2.99 7.18 -32.59
N GLU A 44 -4.20 7.17 -32.03
CA GLU A 44 -4.77 5.95 -31.43
C GLU A 44 -4.94 4.80 -32.43
N GLN A 45 -5.26 5.09 -33.70
CA GLN A 45 -5.32 4.06 -34.74
C GLN A 45 -3.94 3.47 -35.03
N GLN A 46 -2.87 4.27 -34.94
CA GLN A 46 -1.50 3.80 -35.09
C GLN A 46 -1.07 2.93 -33.90
N TYR A 47 -1.49 3.27 -32.68
CA TYR A 47 -1.18 2.48 -31.48
C TYR A 47 -1.80 1.08 -31.51
N ARG A 48 -2.97 0.90 -32.13
CA ARG A 48 -3.54 -0.45 -32.35
C ARG A 48 -2.60 -1.35 -33.17
N LYS A 49 -2.00 -0.82 -34.23
CA LYS A 49 -1.00 -1.56 -35.03
C LYS A 49 0.24 -1.91 -34.21
N TRP A 50 0.68 -1.00 -33.34
CA TRP A 50 1.80 -1.27 -32.43
C TRP A 50 1.46 -2.34 -31.39
N SER A 51 0.21 -2.39 -30.92
CA SER A 51 -0.24 -3.45 -30.02
C SER A 51 -0.19 -4.82 -30.70
N GLU A 52 -0.69 -4.92 -31.93
CA GLU A 52 -0.62 -6.16 -32.73
C GLU A 52 0.84 -6.59 -32.99
N LEU A 53 1.72 -5.63 -33.26
CA LEU A 53 3.16 -5.87 -33.44
C LEU A 53 3.81 -6.44 -32.17
N VAL A 54 3.50 -5.86 -30.99
CA VAL A 54 4.03 -6.36 -29.71
C VAL A 54 3.50 -7.75 -29.40
N ASP A 55 2.21 -8.01 -29.69
CA ASP A 55 1.62 -9.33 -29.50
C ASP A 55 2.30 -10.40 -30.39
N ALA A 56 2.60 -10.06 -31.65
CA ALA A 56 3.34 -10.93 -32.56
C ALA A 56 4.78 -11.20 -32.05
N LEU A 57 5.47 -10.15 -31.61
CA LEU A 57 6.81 -10.25 -31.03
C LEU A 57 6.86 -11.17 -29.80
N GLU A 58 5.87 -11.08 -28.91
CA GLU A 58 5.74 -11.96 -27.75
C GLU A 58 5.39 -13.40 -28.13
N ALA A 59 4.61 -13.60 -29.20
CA ALA A 59 4.33 -14.93 -29.76
C ALA A 59 5.55 -15.56 -30.46
N GLY A 60 6.67 -14.84 -30.55
CA GLY A 60 7.89 -15.29 -31.22
C GLY A 60 7.90 -15.08 -32.73
N GLU A 61 6.91 -14.36 -33.26
CA GLU A 61 6.87 -13.92 -34.64
C GLU A 61 7.69 -12.63 -34.77
N LYS A 62 8.60 -12.57 -35.74
CA LYS A 62 9.33 -11.33 -36.07
C LYS A 62 8.68 -10.69 -37.29
N PRO A 63 7.90 -9.62 -37.14
CA PRO A 63 7.25 -8.96 -38.27
C PRO A 63 8.28 -8.24 -39.13
N ASP A 64 8.12 -8.31 -40.45
CA ASP A 64 9.05 -7.68 -41.41
C ASP A 64 8.96 -6.13 -41.41
N ASP A 65 7.86 -5.56 -40.91
CA ASP A 65 7.58 -4.12 -40.89
C ASP A 65 7.70 -3.56 -39.47
N LEU A 66 8.94 -3.28 -39.04
CA LEU A 66 9.21 -2.59 -37.79
C LEU A 66 9.15 -1.06 -37.98
N PRO A 67 8.59 -0.31 -37.00
CA PRO A 67 8.65 1.15 -36.97
C PRO A 67 10.06 1.71 -37.20
N ALA A 68 10.15 2.80 -37.96
CA ALA A 68 11.42 3.42 -38.29
C ALA A 68 12.26 3.77 -37.04
N GLY A 69 13.55 3.39 -37.07
CA GLY A 69 14.49 3.61 -35.97
C GLY A 69 14.52 2.52 -34.89
N LEU A 70 13.86 1.38 -35.12
CA LEU A 70 14.07 0.14 -34.36
C LEU A 70 15.12 -0.74 -35.04
N ASP A 71 15.96 -1.40 -34.24
CA ASP A 71 16.92 -2.39 -34.73
C ASP A 71 16.26 -3.79 -34.79
N PRO A 72 16.04 -4.38 -35.99
CA PRO A 72 15.42 -5.70 -36.13
C PRO A 72 16.21 -6.84 -35.47
N GLU A 73 17.51 -6.65 -35.23
CA GLU A 73 18.38 -7.63 -34.57
C GLU A 73 18.38 -7.50 -33.04
N ALA A 74 17.75 -6.46 -32.49
CA ALA A 74 17.64 -6.30 -31.06
C ALA A 74 16.82 -7.44 -30.41
N PRO A 75 17.11 -7.81 -29.16
CA PRO A 75 16.30 -8.78 -28.42
C PRO A 75 14.84 -8.34 -28.37
N THR A 76 13.91 -9.30 -28.45
CA THR A 76 12.45 -9.05 -28.42
C THR A 76 12.06 -8.14 -27.26
N LYS A 77 12.60 -8.38 -26.05
CA LYS A 77 12.34 -7.56 -24.87
C LYS A 77 12.73 -6.09 -25.07
N THR A 78 13.89 -5.83 -25.68
CA THR A 78 14.37 -4.48 -25.98
C THR A 78 13.52 -3.80 -27.06
N LEU A 79 13.08 -4.55 -28.08
CA LEU A 79 12.15 -4.03 -29.10
C LEU A 79 10.82 -3.61 -28.47
N ILE A 80 10.25 -4.44 -27.59
CA ILE A 80 9.00 -4.12 -26.88
C ILE A 80 9.16 -2.87 -26.02
N GLU A 81 10.24 -2.76 -25.24
CA GLU A 81 10.52 -1.57 -24.42
C GLU A 81 10.62 -0.30 -25.28
N GLN A 82 11.31 -0.37 -26.42
CA GLN A 82 11.42 0.76 -27.34
C GLN A 82 10.09 1.12 -28.01
N ILE A 83 9.19 0.16 -28.24
CA ILE A 83 7.83 0.43 -28.75
C ILE A 83 6.98 1.10 -27.65
N LEU A 84 7.04 0.60 -26.42
CA LEU A 84 6.34 1.18 -25.26
C LEU A 84 6.82 2.61 -24.96
N ASP A 85 8.11 2.89 -25.07
CA ASP A 85 8.68 4.21 -24.86
C ASP A 85 8.21 5.25 -25.90
N ARG A 86 7.82 4.79 -27.10
CA ARG A 86 7.19 5.61 -28.15
C ARG A 86 5.68 5.76 -27.96
N HIS A 87 5.05 4.94 -27.12
CA HIS A 87 3.64 5.04 -26.78
C HIS A 87 3.41 6.27 -25.90
N GLY A 88 3.01 7.37 -26.54
CA GLY A 88 3.05 8.66 -25.86
C GLY A 88 2.17 8.72 -24.61
N THR A 89 0.97 8.14 -24.61
CA THR A 89 0.05 8.20 -23.45
C THR A 89 0.55 7.37 -22.27
N GLY A 90 1.36 6.33 -22.50
CA GLY A 90 1.83 5.42 -21.45
C GLY A 90 2.59 6.08 -20.30
N ARG A 91 3.21 7.24 -20.53
CA ARG A 91 3.96 7.97 -19.47
C ARG A 91 3.08 8.82 -18.55
N VAL A 92 1.92 9.25 -19.03
CA VAL A 92 1.04 10.22 -18.34
C VAL A 92 -0.23 9.55 -17.84
N LEU A 93 -0.63 8.48 -18.50
CA LEU A 93 -1.81 7.69 -18.17
C LEU A 93 -1.36 6.30 -17.72
N PHE A 94 -1.91 5.86 -16.60
CA PHE A 94 -1.74 4.51 -16.09
C PHE A 94 -3.12 3.86 -16.02
N ARG A 95 -3.26 2.70 -16.64
CA ARG A 95 -4.48 1.90 -16.62
C ARG A 95 -4.12 0.43 -16.53
N ASN A 96 -4.46 -0.16 -15.39
CA ASN A 96 -4.37 -1.60 -15.18
C ASN A 96 -5.77 -2.19 -15.25
N THR A 97 -5.94 -3.30 -15.96
CA THR A 97 -7.19 -4.05 -15.97
C THR A 97 -7.05 -5.34 -15.16
N ARG A 98 -8.16 -5.82 -14.59
CA ARG A 98 -8.19 -7.08 -13.83
C ARG A 98 -7.76 -8.30 -14.67
N ALA A 99 -7.81 -8.20 -15.99
CA ALA A 99 -7.35 -9.27 -16.88
C ALA A 99 -5.82 -9.26 -17.09
N ALA A 100 -5.18 -8.07 -17.02
CA ALA A 100 -3.74 -7.93 -17.12
C ALA A 100 -3.03 -8.21 -15.78
N VAL A 101 -3.70 -7.89 -14.66
CA VAL A 101 -3.19 -8.11 -13.31
C VAL A 101 -3.68 -9.46 -12.78
N LYS A 102 -2.74 -10.35 -12.46
CA LYS A 102 -3.02 -11.65 -11.84
C LYS A 102 -3.11 -11.54 -10.32
N GLY A 103 -3.61 -12.59 -9.68
CA GLY A 103 -3.64 -12.72 -8.21
C GLY A 103 -4.98 -12.37 -7.56
N PHE A 104 -6.04 -12.18 -8.35
CA PHE A 104 -7.40 -12.15 -7.81
C PHE A 104 -7.90 -13.58 -7.55
N PRO A 105 -8.63 -13.81 -6.44
CA PRO A 105 -9.23 -15.10 -6.13
C PRO A 105 -10.32 -15.48 -7.14
N ALA A 106 -10.61 -16.77 -7.27
CA ALA A 106 -11.84 -17.20 -7.94
C ALA A 106 -13.05 -16.88 -7.06
N ARG A 107 -14.23 -16.86 -7.67
CA ARG A 107 -15.50 -16.60 -7.01
C ARG A 107 -16.42 -17.81 -7.21
N GLU A 108 -16.98 -18.35 -6.13
CA GLU A 108 -17.89 -19.48 -6.18
C GLU A 108 -19.28 -19.11 -5.63
N LEU A 109 -20.32 -19.30 -6.45
CA LEU A 109 -21.70 -19.00 -6.05
C LEU A 109 -22.39 -20.21 -5.42
N TYR A 110 -22.86 -20.04 -4.19
CA TYR A 110 -23.69 -20.99 -3.46
C TYR A 110 -25.11 -20.44 -3.30
N ARG A 111 -26.06 -21.10 -3.98
CA ARG A 111 -27.49 -20.75 -3.98
C ARG A 111 -28.22 -21.50 -2.87
N HIS A 112 -28.99 -20.79 -2.02
CA HIS A 112 -29.76 -21.39 -0.93
C HIS A 112 -31.24 -21.00 -1.03
N PRO A 113 -32.05 -21.79 -1.76
CA PRO A 113 -33.49 -21.53 -1.89
C PRO A 113 -34.22 -21.84 -0.58
N LEU A 114 -35.09 -20.92 -0.16
CA LEU A 114 -35.87 -20.99 1.08
C LEU A 114 -37.37 -20.82 0.78
N PRO A 115 -38.26 -21.42 1.60
CA PRO A 115 -39.71 -21.21 1.45
C PRO A 115 -40.09 -19.77 1.78
N VAL A 116 -41.17 -19.25 1.17
CA VAL A 116 -41.70 -17.92 1.52
C VAL A 116 -42.63 -18.04 2.74
N PRO A 117 -42.37 -17.32 3.84
CA PRO A 117 -43.29 -17.20 4.97
C PRO A 117 -44.66 -16.63 4.58
N GLU A 118 -45.74 -17.17 5.14
CA GLU A 118 -47.11 -16.65 4.93
C GLU A 118 -47.24 -15.18 5.39
N GLN A 119 -46.46 -14.78 6.38
CA GLN A 119 -46.43 -13.42 6.94
C GLN A 119 -46.04 -12.37 5.90
N TYR A 120 -45.17 -12.72 4.94
CA TYR A 120 -44.73 -11.80 3.88
C TYR A 120 -45.74 -11.66 2.73
N ALA A 121 -46.87 -12.37 2.75
CA ALA A 121 -47.90 -12.25 1.72
C ALA A 121 -48.42 -10.82 1.53
N HIS A 122 -48.30 -9.97 2.56
CA HIS A 122 -48.75 -8.57 2.53
C HIS A 122 -47.64 -7.55 2.21
N ALA A 123 -46.37 -7.95 2.26
CA ALA A 123 -45.19 -7.09 2.06
C ALA A 123 -44.73 -7.03 0.59
N GLN A 124 -45.68 -7.13 -0.36
CA GLN A 124 -45.37 -7.26 -1.80
C GLN A 124 -46.05 -6.18 -2.64
N VAL A 125 -46.33 -4.99 -2.08
CA VAL A 125 -47.04 -3.96 -2.83
C VAL A 125 -46.08 -3.24 -3.77
N GLU A 126 -44.99 -2.71 -3.21
CA GLU A 126 -43.97 -1.99 -3.97
C GLU A 126 -42.76 -2.88 -4.30
N LEU A 127 -42.01 -2.52 -5.34
CA LEU A 127 -40.83 -3.28 -5.76
C LEU A 127 -39.75 -3.34 -4.66
N ASP A 128 -39.59 -2.26 -3.90
CA ASP A 128 -38.62 -2.19 -2.80
C ASP A 128 -38.95 -3.18 -1.68
N GLU A 129 -40.23 -3.29 -1.30
CA GLU A 129 -40.71 -4.28 -0.32
C GLU A 129 -40.55 -5.72 -0.82
N ARG A 130 -40.67 -5.94 -2.14
CA ARG A 130 -40.44 -7.26 -2.75
C ARG A 130 -38.97 -7.68 -2.72
N LEU A 131 -38.06 -6.72 -2.78
CA LEU A 131 -36.61 -6.96 -2.68
C LEU A 131 -36.16 -7.07 -1.23
N HIS A 132 -36.80 -6.33 -0.33
CA HIS A 132 -36.48 -6.20 1.09
C HIS A 132 -37.74 -6.40 1.95
N PRO A 133 -38.23 -7.65 2.07
CA PRO A 133 -39.52 -7.94 2.72
C PRO A 133 -39.53 -7.65 4.23
N GLU A 134 -38.36 -7.45 4.84
CA GLU A 134 -38.22 -7.01 6.22
C GLU A 134 -38.61 -5.53 6.47
N LEU A 135 -38.54 -4.66 5.46
CA LEU A 135 -38.73 -3.21 5.64
C LEU A 135 -40.11 -2.78 6.18
N PRO A 136 -41.23 -3.40 5.78
CA PRO A 136 -42.55 -3.01 6.30
C PRO A 136 -42.73 -3.30 7.80
N TYR A 137 -41.86 -4.11 8.40
CA TYR A 137 -41.91 -4.42 9.83
C TYR A 137 -41.13 -3.36 10.61
N ILE A 138 -41.87 -2.52 11.35
CA ILE A 138 -41.30 -1.47 12.21
C ILE A 138 -40.55 -2.08 13.41
N ASP A 139 -40.87 -3.33 13.77
CA ASP A 139 -40.23 -4.07 14.85
C ASP A 139 -39.41 -5.27 14.33
N ASP A 140 -38.58 -5.82 15.21
CA ASP A 140 -37.72 -6.97 14.94
C ASP A 140 -38.50 -8.31 14.91
N SER A 141 -39.83 -8.29 14.75
CA SER A 141 -40.65 -9.51 14.78
C SER A 141 -40.38 -10.44 13.60
N TRP A 142 -39.96 -9.88 12.47
CA TRP A 142 -39.63 -10.61 11.24
C TRP A 142 -38.51 -11.65 11.43
N LEU A 143 -37.56 -11.38 12.34
CA LEU A 143 -36.45 -12.28 12.67
C LEU A 143 -36.91 -13.67 13.14
N SER A 144 -38.14 -13.76 13.69
CA SER A 144 -38.66 -14.99 14.28
C SER A 144 -39.23 -15.98 13.27
N PHE A 145 -39.65 -15.50 12.09
CA PHE A 145 -40.30 -16.33 11.08
C PHE A 145 -39.56 -16.32 9.73
N ASP A 146 -38.63 -15.39 9.51
CA ASP A 146 -37.84 -15.36 8.28
C ASP A 146 -36.85 -16.55 8.23
N PRO A 147 -36.98 -17.48 7.26
CA PRO A 147 -36.11 -18.64 7.15
C PRO A 147 -34.67 -18.26 6.79
N ARG A 148 -34.41 -17.06 6.22
CA ARG A 148 -33.05 -16.57 5.95
C ARG A 148 -32.28 -16.41 7.25
N VAL A 149 -32.94 -15.98 8.32
CA VAL A 149 -32.31 -15.80 9.64
C VAL A 149 -31.94 -17.14 10.26
N GLN A 150 -32.86 -18.12 10.23
CA GLN A 150 -32.58 -19.47 10.71
C GLN A 150 -31.46 -20.14 9.89
N TRP A 151 -31.47 -19.95 8.57
CA TRP A 151 -30.40 -20.44 7.70
C TRP A 151 -29.07 -19.76 8.03
N LEU A 152 -29.06 -18.44 8.24
CA LEU A 152 -27.87 -17.65 8.58
C LEU A 152 -27.23 -18.15 9.87
N GLU A 153 -28.01 -18.43 10.91
CA GLU A 153 -27.50 -19.07 12.12
C GLU A 153 -26.87 -20.43 11.84
N GLY A 154 -27.52 -21.24 11.02
CA GLY A 154 -27.08 -22.59 10.67
C GLY A 154 -25.73 -22.57 9.94
N ILE A 155 -25.62 -21.77 8.88
CA ILE A 155 -24.39 -21.67 8.09
C ILE A 155 -23.25 -21.07 8.92
N LEU A 156 -23.49 -20.02 9.71
CA LEU A 156 -22.45 -19.43 10.56
C LEU A 156 -21.96 -20.44 11.62
N LYS A 157 -22.84 -21.27 12.18
CA LYS A 157 -22.41 -22.35 13.10
C LYS A 157 -21.55 -23.41 12.39
N GLN A 158 -21.87 -23.73 11.13
CA GLN A 158 -21.10 -24.69 10.32
C GLN A 158 -19.73 -24.15 9.89
N LEU A 159 -19.65 -22.85 9.58
CA LEU A 159 -18.42 -22.22 9.12
C LEU A 159 -17.38 -22.05 10.23
N ARG A 160 -17.69 -22.30 11.52
CA ARG A 160 -16.70 -22.16 12.60
C ARG A 160 -15.47 -23.07 12.36
N PRO A 161 -14.24 -22.53 12.49
CA PRO A 161 -13.87 -21.21 13.02
C PRO A 161 -13.72 -20.08 11.98
N ALA A 162 -14.05 -20.31 10.71
CA ALA A 162 -13.91 -19.32 9.64
C ALA A 162 -14.79 -18.08 9.85
N LYS A 163 -14.27 -16.95 9.35
CA LYS A 163 -14.90 -15.63 9.40
C LYS A 163 -15.77 -15.40 8.17
N ALA A 164 -16.95 -14.82 8.37
CA ALA A 164 -17.90 -14.53 7.32
C ALA A 164 -18.30 -13.04 7.31
N LEU A 165 -18.38 -12.46 6.13
CA LEU A 165 -18.89 -11.11 5.91
C LEU A 165 -20.35 -11.21 5.47
N VAL A 166 -21.28 -10.65 6.23
CA VAL A 166 -22.70 -10.60 5.88
C VAL A 166 -23.01 -9.19 5.40
N ILE A 167 -23.61 -9.04 4.23
CA ILE A 167 -24.01 -7.74 3.69
C ILE A 167 -25.53 -7.72 3.47
N CYS A 168 -26.16 -6.66 3.94
CA CYS A 168 -27.55 -6.30 3.65
C CYS A 168 -27.65 -4.84 3.20
N ALA A 169 -28.77 -4.46 2.58
CA ALA A 169 -28.98 -3.11 2.07
C ALA A 169 -29.07 -2.06 3.19
N HIS A 170 -29.83 -2.34 4.25
CA HIS A 170 -30.20 -1.35 5.26
C HIS A 170 -29.46 -1.51 6.59
N ALA A 171 -29.18 -0.37 7.25
CA ALA A 171 -28.53 -0.33 8.55
C ALA A 171 -29.39 -0.97 9.65
N ASP A 172 -30.69 -0.73 9.65
CA ASP A 172 -31.61 -1.30 10.64
C ASP A 172 -31.63 -2.83 10.55
N THR A 173 -31.64 -3.38 9.33
CA THR A 173 -31.50 -4.83 9.11
C THR A 173 -30.17 -5.37 9.66
N ALA A 174 -29.06 -4.65 9.43
CA ALA A 174 -27.74 -5.07 9.93
C ALA A 174 -27.71 -5.13 11.46
N VAL A 175 -28.25 -4.10 12.13
CA VAL A 175 -28.32 -4.02 13.60
C VAL A 175 -29.24 -5.10 14.16
N ALA A 176 -30.42 -5.30 13.58
CA ALA A 176 -31.38 -6.32 14.01
C ALA A 176 -30.80 -7.74 13.89
N LEU A 177 -30.14 -8.04 12.76
CA LEU A 177 -29.46 -9.32 12.53
C LEU A 177 -28.31 -9.52 13.53
N GLU A 178 -27.46 -8.51 13.73
CA GLU A 178 -26.36 -8.58 14.69
C GLU A 178 -26.87 -8.88 16.10
N HIS A 179 -27.85 -8.11 16.59
CA HIS A 179 -28.42 -8.32 17.92
C HIS A 179 -29.00 -9.73 18.08
N HIS A 180 -29.66 -10.26 17.06
CA HIS A 180 -30.21 -11.61 17.08
C HIS A 180 -29.12 -12.68 17.12
N LEU A 181 -28.10 -12.55 16.27
CA LEU A 181 -26.96 -13.46 16.22
C LEU A 181 -26.20 -13.47 17.55
N HIS A 182 -25.98 -12.30 18.14
CA HIS A 182 -25.30 -12.15 19.43
C HIS A 182 -26.13 -12.71 20.58
N MET A 183 -27.34 -12.18 20.79
CA MET A 183 -28.12 -12.42 22.00
C MET A 183 -28.88 -13.75 21.99
N ARG A 184 -29.34 -14.21 20.82
CA ARG A 184 -30.15 -15.43 20.70
C ARG A 184 -29.35 -16.63 20.21
N ALA A 185 -28.53 -16.44 19.17
CA ALA A 185 -27.80 -17.54 18.56
C ALA A 185 -26.45 -17.86 19.25
N GLY A 186 -25.97 -16.96 20.12
CA GLY A 186 -24.66 -17.11 20.79
C GLY A 186 -23.49 -17.07 19.80
N ILE A 187 -23.66 -16.30 18.72
CA ILE A 187 -22.64 -16.11 17.68
C ILE A 187 -21.96 -14.77 17.94
N ARG A 188 -20.63 -14.77 18.02
CA ARG A 188 -19.86 -13.53 18.15
C ARG A 188 -20.00 -12.75 16.85
N SER A 189 -20.78 -11.69 16.87
CA SER A 189 -21.04 -10.80 15.73
C SER A 189 -20.71 -9.36 16.08
N THR A 190 -20.59 -8.52 15.06
CA THR A 190 -20.59 -7.06 15.18
C THR A 190 -21.21 -6.45 13.93
N ALA A 191 -21.82 -5.28 14.08
CA ALA A 191 -22.45 -4.55 12.99
C ALA A 191 -21.50 -3.47 12.45
N PHE A 192 -21.63 -3.12 11.18
CA PHE A 192 -20.93 -2.01 10.56
C PHE A 192 -21.85 -1.25 9.62
N TYR A 193 -22.14 0.00 9.96
CA TYR A 193 -23.05 0.86 9.22
C TYR A 193 -22.67 2.34 9.39
N GLU A 194 -23.26 3.20 8.56
CA GLU A 194 -22.92 4.62 8.45
C GLU A 194 -23.11 5.45 9.74
N GLY A 195 -23.98 5.00 10.65
CA GLY A 195 -24.26 5.66 11.93
C GLY A 195 -23.16 5.51 12.98
N LEU A 196 -22.14 4.69 12.73
CA LEU A 196 -21.02 4.47 13.66
C LEU A 196 -19.94 5.56 13.52
N SER A 197 -19.43 6.02 14.66
CA SER A 197 -18.24 6.85 14.69
C SER A 197 -17.02 6.10 14.12
N ILE A 198 -15.98 6.84 13.73
CA ILE A 198 -14.73 6.25 13.21
C ILE A 198 -14.16 5.24 14.21
N ILE A 199 -14.13 5.62 15.50
CA ILE A 199 -13.64 4.78 16.59
C ILE A 199 -14.46 3.49 16.74
N GLU A 200 -15.78 3.58 16.62
CA GLU A 200 -16.64 2.39 16.70
C GLU A 200 -16.46 1.46 15.51
N ARG A 201 -16.26 2.01 14.31
CA ARG A 201 -15.93 1.25 13.10
C ARG A 201 -14.58 0.55 13.22
N ASP A 202 -13.56 1.24 13.74
CA ASP A 202 -12.25 0.65 14.01
C ASP A 202 -12.36 -0.47 15.03
N ARG A 203 -13.11 -0.28 16.12
CA ARG A 203 -13.35 -1.32 17.12
C ARG A 203 -14.10 -2.53 16.54
N ALA A 204 -15.11 -2.31 15.70
CA ALA A 204 -15.86 -3.39 15.06
C ALA A 204 -14.96 -4.19 14.09
N ALA A 205 -14.16 -3.51 13.27
CA ALA A 205 -13.18 -4.13 12.39
C ALA A 205 -12.12 -4.90 13.18
N ALA A 206 -11.61 -4.30 14.26
CA ALA A 206 -10.64 -4.92 15.16
C ALA A 206 -11.17 -6.19 15.83
N TYR A 207 -12.40 -6.11 16.34
CA TYR A 207 -13.08 -7.27 16.91
C TYR A 207 -13.32 -8.34 15.85
N PHE A 208 -13.67 -7.98 14.62
CA PHE A 208 -13.81 -8.93 13.52
C PHE A 208 -12.48 -9.51 13.04
N ALA A 209 -11.37 -8.77 13.11
CA ALA A 209 -10.04 -9.24 12.73
C ALA A 209 -9.41 -10.20 13.76
N ASP A 210 -9.75 -10.08 15.05
CA ASP A 210 -9.19 -10.93 16.11
C ASP A 210 -9.51 -12.43 15.89
N GLU A 211 -8.48 -13.25 15.71
CA GLU A 211 -8.58 -14.69 15.44
C GLU A 211 -9.03 -15.52 16.65
N THR A 212 -8.69 -15.08 17.87
CA THR A 212 -8.89 -15.87 19.09
C THR A 212 -10.22 -15.50 19.75
N ASN A 213 -10.36 -14.23 20.10
CA ASN A 213 -11.48 -13.73 20.88
C ASN A 213 -12.48 -12.88 20.10
N GLY A 214 -12.24 -12.72 18.79
CA GLY A 214 -13.01 -11.82 17.93
C GLY A 214 -14.39 -12.30 17.48
N ALA A 215 -15.09 -11.39 16.81
CA ALA A 215 -16.28 -11.69 16.04
C ALA A 215 -15.99 -12.73 14.95
N GLN A 216 -16.90 -13.70 14.85
CA GLN A 216 -16.95 -14.64 13.74
C GLN A 216 -17.54 -13.97 12.50
N THR A 217 -18.49 -13.05 12.67
CA THR A 217 -19.20 -12.42 11.56
C THR A 217 -19.30 -10.91 11.72
N LEU A 218 -19.15 -10.21 10.60
CA LEU A 218 -19.42 -8.78 10.48
C LEU A 218 -20.69 -8.60 9.66
N VAL A 219 -21.70 -7.90 10.19
CA VAL A 219 -22.94 -7.60 9.47
C VAL A 219 -22.89 -6.15 9.00
N CYS A 220 -22.81 -5.94 7.70
CA CYS A 220 -22.63 -4.64 7.07
C CYS A 220 -23.88 -4.16 6.34
N SER A 221 -24.16 -2.85 6.42
CA SER A 221 -25.03 -2.18 5.45
C SER A 221 -24.27 -1.80 4.17
N GLU A 222 -24.97 -1.31 3.14
CA GLU A 222 -24.41 -0.94 1.82
C GLU A 222 -23.16 -0.03 1.91
N ILE A 223 -23.20 0.97 2.80
CA ILE A 223 -22.15 2.00 2.95
C ILE A 223 -21.07 1.56 3.96
N GLY A 224 -21.36 0.55 4.77
CA GLY A 224 -20.52 0.08 5.88
C GLY A 224 -19.27 -0.72 5.49
N SER A 225 -18.77 -0.60 4.27
CA SER A 225 -17.64 -1.43 3.83
C SER A 225 -16.59 -0.67 3.01
N GLU A 226 -16.77 0.63 2.81
CA GLU A 226 -15.83 1.47 2.07
C GLU A 226 -14.47 1.58 2.79
N GLY A 227 -13.41 1.16 2.11
CA GLY A 227 -12.02 1.39 2.50
C GLY A 227 -11.32 0.26 3.27
N ARG A 228 -12.03 -0.68 3.93
CA ARG A 228 -11.38 -1.69 4.80
C ARG A 228 -11.00 -2.97 4.06
N ASN A 229 -9.90 -3.60 4.50
CA ASN A 229 -9.38 -4.86 3.96
C ASN A 229 -9.79 -6.02 4.89
N PHE A 230 -10.75 -6.84 4.46
CA PHE A 230 -11.17 -8.04 5.20
C PHE A 230 -10.62 -9.32 4.57
N GLN A 231 -9.36 -9.30 4.14
CA GLN A 231 -8.72 -10.39 3.39
C GLN A 231 -8.55 -11.68 4.20
N PHE A 232 -8.72 -11.63 5.53
CA PHE A 232 -8.80 -12.81 6.38
C PHE A 232 -10.14 -13.56 6.29
N ALA A 233 -11.18 -12.94 5.73
CA ALA A 233 -12.47 -13.56 5.46
C ALA A 233 -12.57 -13.93 3.98
N HIS A 234 -13.15 -15.11 3.71
CA HIS A 234 -13.37 -15.60 2.34
C HIS A 234 -14.83 -16.04 2.09
N HIS A 235 -15.67 -16.08 3.13
CA HIS A 235 -17.10 -16.29 3.00
C HIS A 235 -17.84 -14.95 2.94
N LEU A 236 -18.52 -14.69 1.83
CA LEU A 236 -19.42 -13.56 1.63
C LEU A 236 -20.86 -14.06 1.64
N ILE A 237 -21.67 -13.55 2.56
CA ILE A 237 -23.10 -13.85 2.65
C ILE A 237 -23.87 -12.61 2.20
N LEU A 238 -24.57 -12.71 1.08
CA LEU A 238 -25.42 -11.63 0.56
C LEU A 238 -26.86 -11.89 1.04
N PHE A 239 -27.26 -11.21 2.12
CA PHE A 239 -28.60 -11.38 2.69
C PHE A 239 -29.71 -10.88 1.75
N ASP A 240 -29.35 -9.91 0.90
CA ASP A 240 -30.10 -9.43 -0.25
C ASP A 240 -29.14 -9.11 -1.40
N LEU A 241 -29.69 -8.98 -2.61
CA LEU A 241 -29.00 -8.46 -3.78
C LEU A 241 -29.47 -7.03 -4.08
N PRO A 242 -28.56 -6.09 -4.37
CA PRO A 242 -28.93 -4.73 -4.76
C PRO A 242 -29.45 -4.73 -6.21
N MET A 243 -30.27 -3.74 -6.57
CA MET A 243 -30.76 -3.57 -7.95
C MET A 243 -29.65 -3.15 -8.93
N ASN A 244 -28.67 -2.38 -8.45
CA ASN A 244 -27.57 -1.89 -9.28
C ASN A 244 -26.44 -2.95 -9.33
N PRO A 245 -26.11 -3.49 -10.51
CA PRO A 245 -25.01 -4.46 -10.66
C PRO A 245 -23.66 -3.95 -10.15
N ASP A 246 -23.39 -2.65 -10.25
CA ASP A 246 -22.13 -2.07 -9.80
C ASP A 246 -22.02 -2.13 -8.26
N LEU A 247 -23.13 -2.02 -7.53
CA LEU A 247 -23.15 -2.21 -6.08
C LEU A 247 -22.87 -3.67 -5.71
N LEU A 248 -23.44 -4.63 -6.44
CA LEU A 248 -23.14 -6.05 -6.23
C LEU A 248 -21.63 -6.32 -6.44
N GLU A 249 -21.04 -5.76 -7.50
CA GLU A 249 -19.60 -5.88 -7.76
C GLU A 249 -18.76 -5.24 -6.63
N GLN A 250 -19.21 -4.10 -6.08
CA GLN A 250 -18.57 -3.49 -4.90
C GLN A 250 -18.67 -4.36 -3.65
N ARG A 251 -19.82 -5.02 -3.41
CA ARG A 251 -20.03 -5.97 -2.31
C ARG A 251 -19.06 -7.16 -2.42
N ILE A 252 -18.93 -7.74 -3.61
CA ILE A 252 -17.99 -8.84 -3.88
C ILE A 252 -16.53 -8.37 -3.74
N GLY A 253 -16.22 -7.18 -4.26
CA GLY A 253 -14.91 -6.54 -4.19
C GLY A 253 -14.41 -6.20 -2.78
N ARG A 254 -15.20 -6.47 -1.72
CA ARG A 254 -14.73 -6.43 -0.33
C ARG A 254 -13.81 -7.59 0.02
N LEU A 255 -14.06 -8.77 -0.56
CA LEU A 255 -13.23 -9.97 -0.37
C LEU A 255 -12.42 -10.32 -1.62
N ASP A 256 -12.95 -9.99 -2.81
CA ASP A 256 -12.26 -10.22 -4.08
C ASP A 256 -11.21 -9.12 -4.39
N ARG A 257 -10.09 -9.23 -3.68
CA ARG A 257 -8.91 -8.36 -3.79
C ARG A 257 -7.64 -9.17 -3.90
N ILE A 258 -6.63 -8.60 -4.55
CA ILE A 258 -5.27 -9.17 -4.59
C ILE A 258 -4.71 -9.28 -3.18
N GLY A 259 -4.18 -10.45 -2.81
CA GLY A 259 -3.69 -10.77 -1.46
C GLY A 259 -4.60 -11.67 -0.66
N GLN A 260 -5.82 -11.92 -1.14
CA GLN A 260 -6.71 -12.96 -0.62
C GLN A 260 -6.06 -14.36 -0.81
N GLN A 261 -6.11 -15.19 0.23
CA GLN A 261 -5.43 -16.50 0.26
C GLN A 261 -6.35 -17.66 -0.18
N CYS A 262 -7.66 -17.46 -0.13
CA CYS A 262 -8.67 -18.44 -0.51
C CYS A 262 -9.57 -17.91 -1.63
N ASP A 263 -10.18 -18.80 -2.39
CA ASP A 263 -11.28 -18.39 -3.27
C ASP A 263 -12.45 -17.84 -2.45
N VAL A 264 -13.23 -16.94 -3.05
CA VAL A 264 -14.34 -16.25 -2.38
C VAL A 264 -15.61 -17.06 -2.55
N ASP A 265 -16.12 -17.60 -1.44
CA ASP A 265 -17.38 -18.32 -1.37
C ASP A 265 -18.54 -17.34 -1.15
N ILE A 266 -19.39 -17.17 -2.17
CA ILE A 266 -20.52 -16.26 -2.16
C ILE A 266 -21.80 -17.04 -1.89
N HIS A 267 -22.35 -16.92 -0.68
CA HIS A 267 -23.59 -17.56 -0.28
C HIS A 267 -24.77 -16.59 -0.42
N VAL A 268 -25.78 -16.98 -1.19
CA VAL A 268 -27.00 -16.18 -1.41
C VAL A 268 -28.23 -16.96 -0.93
N PRO A 269 -28.70 -16.71 0.31
CA PRO A 269 -30.02 -17.15 0.74
C PRO A 269 -31.12 -16.32 0.09
N TYR A 270 -32.07 -16.97 -0.57
CA TYR A 270 -33.18 -16.28 -1.21
C TYR A 270 -34.48 -17.06 -1.05
N MET A 271 -35.60 -16.35 -1.02
CA MET A 271 -36.91 -16.99 -0.98
C MET A 271 -37.35 -17.36 -2.40
N ALA A 272 -37.78 -18.61 -2.59
CA ALA A 272 -38.21 -19.11 -3.90
C ALA A 272 -39.45 -18.36 -4.41
N GLY A 273 -39.46 -18.04 -5.70
CA GLY A 273 -40.55 -17.34 -6.39
C GLY A 273 -40.61 -15.83 -6.14
N THR A 274 -39.59 -15.23 -5.52
CA THR A 274 -39.54 -13.79 -5.17
C THR A 274 -38.69 -12.97 -6.14
N ALA A 275 -38.76 -11.64 -6.02
CA ALA A 275 -37.95 -10.71 -6.82
C ALA A 275 -36.44 -10.99 -6.67
N GLN A 276 -35.97 -11.37 -5.48
CA GLN A 276 -34.57 -11.75 -5.21
C GLN A 276 -34.13 -12.97 -6.02
N GLU A 277 -34.98 -13.99 -6.22
CA GLU A 277 -34.64 -15.14 -7.08
C GLU A 277 -34.51 -14.72 -8.55
N THR A 278 -35.45 -13.91 -9.04
CA THR A 278 -35.40 -13.39 -10.41
C THR A 278 -34.14 -12.54 -10.63
N LEU A 279 -33.79 -11.69 -9.67
CA LEU A 279 -32.60 -10.85 -9.73
C LEU A 279 -31.31 -11.68 -9.69
N LEU A 280 -31.24 -12.66 -8.79
CA LEU A 280 -30.13 -13.63 -8.71
C LEU A 280 -29.94 -14.37 -10.04
N ASP A 281 -31.03 -14.84 -10.65
CA ASP A 281 -30.99 -15.53 -11.94
C ASP A 281 -30.46 -14.63 -13.06
N TRP A 282 -30.86 -13.35 -13.07
CA TRP A 282 -30.40 -12.39 -14.06
C TRP A 282 -28.92 -12.05 -13.88
N TYR A 283 -28.45 -11.88 -12.64
CA TYR A 283 -27.03 -11.64 -12.36
C TYR A 283 -26.13 -12.84 -12.66
N ASP A 284 -26.57 -14.05 -12.31
CA ASP A 284 -25.78 -15.28 -12.51
C ASP A 284 -25.78 -15.72 -13.98
N ARG A 285 -26.93 -15.74 -14.65
CA ARG A 285 -27.04 -16.28 -16.02
C ARG A 285 -27.02 -15.22 -17.11
N GLY A 286 -27.53 -14.02 -16.82
CA GLY A 286 -27.55 -12.91 -17.78
C GLY A 286 -26.25 -12.12 -17.81
N LEU A 287 -25.66 -11.84 -16.64
CA LEU A 287 -24.45 -11.02 -16.53
C LEU A 287 -23.19 -11.79 -16.08
N ASP A 288 -23.34 -13.00 -15.52
CA ASP A 288 -22.26 -13.83 -14.98
C ASP A 288 -21.33 -13.07 -14.00
N LEU A 289 -21.91 -12.28 -13.10
CA LEU A 289 -21.19 -11.40 -12.15
C LEU A 289 -20.56 -12.16 -10.98
N PHE A 290 -21.12 -13.30 -10.62
CA PHE A 290 -20.61 -14.11 -9.52
C PHE A 290 -19.38 -14.93 -9.89
N ARG A 291 -18.99 -14.99 -11.18
CA ARG A 291 -17.79 -15.71 -11.64
C ARG A 291 -16.75 -14.80 -12.29
N ASP A 292 -17.19 -13.73 -12.97
CA ASP A 292 -16.28 -12.78 -13.62
C ASP A 292 -16.73 -11.33 -13.35
N SER A 293 -15.75 -10.46 -13.09
CA SER A 293 -15.99 -9.02 -12.90
C SER A 293 -16.44 -8.37 -14.21
N CYS A 294 -17.49 -7.55 -14.17
CA CYS A 294 -17.96 -6.82 -15.36
C CYS A 294 -18.06 -5.32 -15.10
N SER A 295 -17.14 -4.54 -15.68
CA SER A 295 -17.12 -3.08 -15.57
C SER A 295 -18.22 -2.37 -16.38
N ALA A 296 -19.10 -3.12 -17.05
CA ALA A 296 -20.22 -2.60 -17.84
C ALA A 296 -21.58 -3.04 -17.29
N GLY A 297 -21.61 -3.51 -16.03
CA GLY A 297 -22.82 -3.97 -15.36
C GLY A 297 -23.96 -2.95 -15.45
N TYR A 298 -23.74 -1.72 -15.00
CA TYR A 298 -24.77 -0.67 -15.06
C TYR A 298 -25.27 -0.36 -16.48
N MET A 299 -24.40 -0.36 -17.49
CA MET A 299 -24.80 -0.11 -18.89
C MET A 299 -25.74 -1.23 -19.39
N ILE A 300 -25.42 -2.48 -19.07
CA ILE A 300 -26.26 -3.64 -19.40
C ILE A 300 -27.59 -3.52 -18.65
N PHE A 301 -27.57 -3.15 -17.37
CA PHE A 301 -28.78 -2.90 -16.59
C PHE A 301 -29.67 -1.85 -17.23
N GLU A 302 -29.16 -0.67 -17.56
CA GLU A 302 -29.95 0.39 -18.19
C GLU A 302 -30.53 -0.04 -19.55
N THR A 303 -29.80 -0.86 -20.31
CA THR A 303 -30.27 -1.40 -21.60
C THR A 303 -31.47 -2.34 -21.44
N PHE A 304 -31.48 -3.16 -20.39
CA PHE A 304 -32.52 -4.18 -20.16
C PHE A 304 -33.54 -3.80 -19.08
N ARG A 305 -33.39 -2.64 -18.43
CA ARG A 305 -34.17 -2.19 -17.28
C ARG A 305 -35.68 -2.27 -17.51
N GLU A 306 -36.17 -1.75 -18.64
CA GLU A 306 -37.60 -1.75 -18.97
C GLU A 306 -38.18 -3.17 -19.11
N ARG A 307 -37.36 -4.14 -19.51
CA ARG A 307 -37.75 -5.56 -19.60
C ARG A 307 -37.58 -6.30 -18.28
N LEU A 308 -36.62 -5.89 -17.45
CA LEU A 308 -36.29 -6.53 -16.17
C LEU A 308 -37.29 -6.17 -15.06
N LEU A 309 -37.61 -4.89 -14.89
CA LEU A 309 -38.46 -4.43 -13.78
C LEU A 309 -39.82 -5.16 -13.69
N PRO A 310 -40.57 -5.35 -14.80
CA PRO A 310 -41.82 -6.11 -14.74
C PRO A 310 -41.64 -7.57 -14.30
N GLN A 311 -40.48 -8.19 -14.57
CA GLN A 311 -40.19 -9.57 -14.19
C GLN A 311 -39.86 -9.72 -12.70
N LEU A 312 -39.38 -8.64 -12.07
CA LEU A 312 -39.17 -8.60 -10.61
C LEU A 312 -40.49 -8.47 -9.85
N GLU A 313 -41.47 -7.77 -10.42
CA GLU A 313 -42.83 -7.72 -9.90
C GLU A 313 -43.54 -9.06 -10.09
N GLN A 314 -43.51 -9.59 -11.31
CA GLN A 314 -44.10 -10.88 -11.65
C GLN A 314 -43.31 -11.56 -12.75
N ARG A 315 -42.64 -12.67 -12.38
CA ARG A 315 -41.90 -13.49 -13.34
C ARG A 315 -42.86 -14.18 -14.32
N THR A 316 -42.56 -14.06 -15.61
CA THR A 316 -43.29 -14.65 -16.72
C THR A 316 -42.36 -15.44 -17.62
N ASP A 317 -42.89 -16.21 -18.57
CA ASP A 317 -42.08 -16.95 -19.57
C ASP A 317 -41.19 -16.02 -20.41
N ALA A 318 -41.51 -14.72 -20.49
CA ALA A 318 -40.67 -13.72 -21.16
C ALA A 318 -39.30 -13.52 -20.48
N PHE A 319 -39.16 -13.92 -19.21
CA PHE A 319 -37.90 -13.84 -18.48
C PHE A 319 -36.81 -14.73 -19.08
N ASP A 320 -37.15 -15.91 -19.61
CA ASP A 320 -36.14 -16.80 -20.22
C ASP A 320 -35.54 -16.18 -21.49
N SER A 321 -36.37 -15.48 -22.30
CA SER A 321 -35.88 -14.71 -23.43
C SER A 321 -35.03 -13.52 -22.98
N LEU A 322 -35.43 -12.81 -21.91
CA LEU A 322 -34.62 -11.73 -21.34
C LEU A 322 -33.24 -12.23 -20.92
N LEU A 323 -33.15 -13.40 -20.31
CA LEU A 323 -31.88 -13.98 -19.87
C LEU A 323 -30.95 -14.29 -21.04
N VAL A 324 -31.46 -14.92 -22.10
CA VAL A 324 -30.66 -15.23 -23.29
C VAL A 324 -30.17 -13.95 -23.95
N ASP A 325 -31.06 -12.98 -24.19
CA ASP A 325 -30.68 -11.70 -24.81
C ASP A 325 -29.65 -10.94 -23.96
N SER A 326 -29.83 -10.94 -22.62
CA SER A 326 -28.89 -10.32 -21.68
C SER A 326 -27.54 -11.01 -21.72
N ALA A 327 -27.50 -12.34 -21.77
CA ALA A 327 -26.26 -13.13 -21.83
C ALA A 327 -25.49 -12.90 -23.14
N GLU A 328 -26.18 -12.90 -24.27
CA GLU A 328 -25.58 -12.61 -25.58
C GLU A 328 -25.03 -11.18 -25.63
N PHE A 329 -25.79 -10.20 -25.14
CA PHE A 329 -25.36 -8.82 -25.08
C PHE A 329 -24.16 -8.63 -24.13
N THR A 330 -24.17 -9.29 -22.98
CA THR A 330 -23.04 -9.29 -22.03
C THR A 330 -21.79 -9.88 -22.67
N LEU A 331 -21.90 -11.04 -23.33
CA LEU A 331 -20.75 -11.67 -23.99
C LEU A 331 -20.17 -10.78 -25.09
N LYS A 332 -21.04 -10.17 -25.90
CA LYS A 332 -20.64 -9.21 -26.95
C LYS A 332 -19.93 -8.01 -26.34
N THR A 333 -20.51 -7.39 -25.31
CA THR A 333 -19.93 -6.24 -24.61
C THR A 333 -18.58 -6.57 -23.99
N ARG A 334 -18.46 -7.73 -23.32
CA ARG A 334 -17.18 -8.20 -22.75
C ARG A 334 -16.12 -8.39 -23.84
N ARG A 335 -16.51 -8.90 -25.01
CA ARG A 335 -15.62 -9.06 -26.16
C ARG A 335 -15.16 -7.71 -26.71
N GLU A 336 -16.08 -6.77 -26.95
CA GLU A 336 -15.76 -5.42 -27.42
C GLU A 336 -14.84 -4.67 -26.45
N LEU A 337 -15.09 -4.80 -25.14
CA LEU A 337 -14.22 -4.24 -24.10
C LEU A 337 -12.84 -4.92 -24.00
N ARG A 338 -12.71 -6.18 -24.43
CA ARG A 338 -11.42 -6.90 -24.49
C ARG A 338 -10.63 -6.54 -25.75
N GLU A 339 -11.32 -6.35 -26.87
CA GLU A 339 -10.73 -5.95 -28.16
C GLU A 339 -10.38 -4.45 -28.19
N GLY A 340 -11.15 -3.61 -27.50
CA GLY A 340 -10.87 -2.18 -27.35
C GLY A 340 -9.79 -1.83 -26.34
N ARG A 341 -9.09 -2.82 -25.74
CA ARG A 341 -8.05 -2.56 -24.74
C ARG A 341 -6.79 -2.02 -25.39
N ASP A 342 -6.29 -0.94 -24.81
CA ASP A 342 -4.92 -0.49 -25.06
C ASP A 342 -3.95 -1.35 -24.26
N ARG A 343 -3.50 -2.47 -24.87
CA ARG A 343 -2.54 -3.40 -24.24
C ARG A 343 -1.18 -2.76 -24.04
N LEU A 344 -0.80 -1.78 -24.86
CA LEU A 344 0.46 -1.04 -24.70
C LEU A 344 0.42 -0.20 -23.41
N LEU A 345 -0.72 0.46 -23.16
CA LEU A 345 -0.95 1.19 -21.92
C LEU A 345 -0.90 0.27 -20.69
N GLU A 346 -1.55 -0.89 -20.75
CA GLU A 346 -1.52 -1.87 -19.64
C GLU A 346 -0.09 -2.37 -19.36
N ARG A 347 0.65 -2.76 -20.41
CA ARG A 347 2.04 -3.23 -20.30
C ARG A 347 2.99 -2.15 -19.76
N ASN A 348 2.76 -0.89 -20.13
CA ASN A 348 3.55 0.21 -19.59
C ASN A 348 3.15 0.55 -18.14
N SER A 349 1.89 0.30 -17.77
CA SER A 349 1.35 0.64 -16.45
C SER A 349 1.90 -0.26 -15.35
N CYS A 350 2.11 -1.55 -15.63
CA CYS A 350 2.73 -2.47 -14.70
C CYS A 350 3.72 -3.38 -15.43
N LYS A 351 4.97 -3.40 -14.96
CA LYS A 351 6.03 -4.30 -15.44
C LYS A 351 6.21 -5.43 -14.41
N PRO A 352 5.62 -6.61 -14.61
CA PRO A 352 5.49 -7.61 -13.54
C PRO A 352 6.83 -8.10 -12.99
N GLU A 353 7.82 -8.33 -13.85
CA GLU A 353 9.16 -8.79 -13.42
C GLU A 353 9.87 -7.76 -12.53
N VAL A 354 9.81 -6.49 -12.92
CA VAL A 354 10.43 -5.39 -12.14
C VAL A 354 9.68 -5.17 -10.84
N ALA A 355 8.34 -5.19 -10.90
CA ALA A 355 7.50 -5.06 -9.71
C ALA A 355 7.74 -6.21 -8.73
N ALA A 356 7.84 -7.45 -9.20
CA ALA A 356 8.11 -8.61 -8.35
C ALA A 356 9.45 -8.49 -7.62
N ALA A 357 10.52 -8.12 -8.32
CA ALA A 357 11.83 -7.92 -7.70
C ALA A 357 11.81 -6.81 -6.63
N LEU A 358 11.12 -5.70 -6.90
CA LEU A 358 10.97 -4.62 -5.92
C LEU A 358 10.12 -5.05 -4.71
N ILE A 359 9.05 -5.82 -4.93
CA ILE A 359 8.22 -6.36 -3.86
C ILE A 359 9.04 -7.30 -2.97
N GLU A 360 9.85 -8.18 -3.56
CA GLU A 360 10.75 -9.07 -2.80
C GLU A 360 11.74 -8.27 -1.94
N GLU A 361 12.32 -7.19 -2.48
CA GLU A 361 13.23 -6.32 -1.74
C GLU A 361 12.52 -5.61 -0.57
N ILE A 362 11.30 -5.11 -0.78
CA ILE A 362 10.48 -4.47 0.27
C ILE A 362 10.14 -5.49 1.37
N ILE A 363 9.68 -6.69 1.00
CA ILE A 363 9.34 -7.74 1.96
C ILE A 363 10.59 -8.15 2.75
N ALA A 364 11.75 -8.31 2.10
CA ALA A 364 12.99 -8.65 2.77
C ALA A 364 13.38 -7.59 3.82
N ASN A 365 13.20 -6.30 3.52
CA ASN A 365 13.44 -5.21 4.46
C ASN A 365 12.42 -5.15 5.63
N GLU A 366 11.20 -5.67 5.43
CA GLU A 366 10.17 -5.72 6.47
C GLU A 366 10.33 -6.91 7.43
N THR A 367 10.87 -8.03 6.96
CA THR A 367 10.95 -9.29 7.73
C THR A 367 12.03 -9.33 8.82
N GLY A 368 12.78 -8.24 9.03
CA GLY A 368 13.87 -8.18 10.01
C GLY A 368 13.45 -7.58 11.36
N ASP A 369 14.14 -8.01 12.43
CA ASP A 369 13.92 -7.49 13.79
C ASP A 369 14.65 -6.15 14.03
N ASP A 370 15.35 -5.61 13.02
CA ASP A 370 16.23 -4.44 13.18
C ASP A 370 15.46 -3.21 13.67
N LEU A 371 14.26 -2.96 13.12
CA LEU A 371 13.44 -1.82 13.50
C LEU A 371 12.83 -1.99 14.89
N GLU A 372 12.37 -3.21 15.21
CA GLU A 372 11.82 -3.53 16.54
C GLU A 372 12.90 -3.37 17.61
N ASN A 373 14.07 -4.00 17.44
CA ASN A 373 15.20 -3.85 18.35
C ASN A 373 15.67 -2.39 18.48
N TYR A 374 15.67 -1.64 17.38
CA TYR A 374 16.00 -0.21 17.39
C TYR A 374 15.00 0.59 18.24
N LEU A 375 13.70 0.38 18.03
CA LEU A 375 12.66 1.04 18.81
C LEU A 375 12.75 0.67 20.29
N GLU A 376 12.97 -0.60 20.62
CA GLU A 376 13.13 -1.04 22.00
C GLU A 376 14.28 -0.31 22.70
N THR A 377 15.43 -0.22 22.03
CA THR A 377 16.62 0.49 22.52
C THR A 377 16.34 1.97 22.70
N LEU A 378 15.60 2.58 21.76
CA LEU A 378 15.24 4.00 21.80
C LEU A 378 14.29 4.30 22.96
N CYS A 379 13.27 3.47 23.15
CA CYS A 379 12.34 3.58 24.25
C CYS A 379 13.05 3.40 25.61
N GLU A 380 13.97 2.43 25.75
CA GLU A 380 14.79 2.29 26.97
C GLU A 380 15.64 3.55 27.23
N ALA A 381 16.28 4.10 26.18
CA ALA A 381 17.13 5.27 26.30
C ALA A 381 16.36 6.51 26.74
N PHE A 382 15.12 6.69 26.26
CA PHE A 382 14.29 7.85 26.57
C PHE A 382 13.31 7.64 27.73
N GLY A 383 13.22 6.43 28.29
CA GLY A 383 12.32 6.10 29.39
C GLY A 383 10.86 6.02 28.95
N VAL A 384 10.57 5.38 27.81
CA VAL A 384 9.23 5.02 27.36
C VAL A 384 8.96 3.57 27.74
N ASP A 385 7.84 3.33 28.43
CA ASP A 385 7.44 1.99 28.84
C ASP A 385 6.89 1.22 27.63
N GLN A 386 7.21 -0.07 27.60
CA GLN A 386 6.85 -0.98 26.51
C GLN A 386 6.11 -2.16 27.11
N GLU A 387 4.86 -2.36 26.69
CA GLU A 387 4.03 -3.49 27.11
C GLU A 387 3.82 -4.42 25.92
N PHE A 388 3.99 -5.73 26.14
CA PHE A 388 3.69 -6.74 25.12
C PHE A 388 2.19 -6.81 24.86
N HIS A 389 1.79 -6.68 23.60
CA HIS A 389 0.40 -6.92 23.18
C HIS A 389 0.25 -8.30 22.51
N SER A 390 1.02 -8.53 21.44
CA SER A 390 1.09 -9.79 20.71
C SER A 390 2.40 -9.86 19.93
N ASP A 391 2.67 -10.98 19.24
CA ASP A 391 3.84 -11.11 18.37
C ASP A 391 3.98 -9.91 17.40
N GLN A 392 5.18 -9.32 17.25
CA GLN A 392 5.41 -8.11 16.43
C GLN A 392 4.45 -6.92 16.74
N THR A 393 3.98 -6.79 17.98
CA THR A 393 3.05 -5.72 18.41
C THR A 393 3.31 -5.30 19.85
N LEU A 394 3.52 -4.00 20.05
CA LEU A 394 3.84 -3.39 21.33
C LEU A 394 2.85 -2.27 21.66
N ILE A 395 2.66 -2.00 22.95
CA ILE A 395 1.97 -0.80 23.43
C ILE A 395 3.03 0.10 24.08
N LEU A 396 3.18 1.31 23.54
CA LEU A 396 4.11 2.32 24.04
C LEU A 396 3.39 3.26 24.99
N ARG A 397 3.97 3.52 26.17
CA ARG A 397 3.40 4.44 27.17
C ARG A 397 4.45 5.41 27.72
N PRO A 398 4.09 6.68 27.97
CA PRO A 398 4.96 7.58 28.70
C PRO A 398 5.22 7.06 30.13
N SER A 399 6.45 7.18 30.63
CA SER A 399 6.79 6.85 32.02
C SER A 399 7.13 8.10 32.84
N GLU A 400 7.11 7.98 34.17
CA GLU A 400 7.56 9.06 35.08
C GLU A 400 9.07 9.37 34.95
N HIS A 401 9.85 8.48 34.33
CA HIS A 401 11.30 8.60 34.16
C HIS A 401 11.70 9.05 32.76
N MET A 402 10.74 9.47 31.93
CA MET A 402 11.01 9.92 30.57
C MET A 402 11.97 11.11 30.57
N LEU A 403 13.03 11.04 29.76
CA LEU A 403 14.09 12.07 29.72
C LEU A 403 13.61 13.37 29.10
N THR A 404 12.64 13.29 28.20
CA THR A 404 11.98 14.40 27.51
C THR A 404 10.54 14.52 28.00
N GLY A 405 9.92 15.70 27.83
CA GLY A 405 8.50 15.88 28.17
C GLY A 405 7.52 15.24 27.18
N HIS A 406 8.01 14.76 26.04
CA HIS A 406 7.23 14.05 25.04
C HIS A 406 8.11 13.06 24.26
N PHE A 407 7.52 11.97 23.79
CA PHE A 407 8.07 11.10 22.76
C PHE A 407 7.16 11.21 21.52
N PRO A 408 7.70 11.30 20.29
CA PRO A 408 6.89 11.52 19.09
C PRO A 408 5.76 10.48 18.94
N TYR A 409 4.54 10.94 18.65
CA TYR A 409 3.36 10.09 18.38
C TYR A 409 2.99 9.09 19.49
N VAL A 410 3.52 9.23 20.71
CA VAL A 410 3.09 8.44 21.88
C VAL A 410 2.11 9.28 22.70
N HIS A 411 0.88 8.80 22.79
CA HIS A 411 -0.20 9.44 23.55
C HIS A 411 -0.18 9.04 25.04
N GLU A 412 -0.79 9.85 25.90
CA GLU A 412 -0.89 9.56 27.35
C GLU A 412 -1.63 8.25 27.65
N ASP A 413 -2.66 7.92 26.86
CA ASP A 413 -3.43 6.67 26.98
C ASP A 413 -2.69 5.44 26.42
N GLY A 414 -1.50 5.65 25.84
CA GLY A 414 -0.70 4.65 25.16
C GLY A 414 -0.95 4.59 23.65
N THR A 415 0.00 4.02 22.92
CA THR A 415 -0.07 3.89 21.46
C THR A 415 0.31 2.47 21.06
N THR A 416 -0.59 1.78 20.37
CA THR A 416 -0.35 0.41 19.89
C THR A 416 0.35 0.48 18.54
N VAL A 417 1.48 -0.18 18.44
CA VAL A 417 2.32 -0.21 17.24
C VAL A 417 2.51 -1.66 16.80
N THR A 418 2.61 -1.88 15.49
CA THR A 418 2.94 -3.19 14.92
C THR A 418 4.00 -3.09 13.84
N PHE A 419 4.85 -4.10 13.78
CA PHE A 419 5.85 -4.29 12.71
C PHE A 419 5.33 -5.23 11.62
N SER A 420 4.13 -5.79 11.80
CA SER A 420 3.50 -6.72 10.86
C SER A 420 2.55 -5.98 9.93
N ARG A 421 2.84 -6.03 8.62
CA ARG A 421 1.97 -5.47 7.58
C ARG A 421 0.58 -6.12 7.57
N ASP A 422 0.51 -7.43 7.76
CA ASP A 422 -0.77 -8.17 7.76
C ASP A 422 -1.66 -7.74 8.93
N LYS A 423 -1.08 -7.55 10.11
CA LYS A 423 -1.82 -7.03 11.27
C LYS A 423 -2.28 -5.61 11.03
N ALA A 424 -1.44 -4.74 10.50
CA ALA A 424 -1.81 -3.36 10.17
C ALA A 424 -2.95 -3.26 9.14
N LEU A 425 -2.95 -4.15 8.12
CA LEU A 425 -4.03 -4.21 7.13
C LEU A 425 -5.36 -4.65 7.75
N ALA A 426 -5.31 -5.50 8.77
CA ALA A 426 -6.50 -5.97 9.50
C ALA A 426 -6.92 -5.02 10.64
N ARG A 427 -5.99 -4.23 11.19
CA ARG A 427 -6.13 -3.39 12.39
C ARG A 427 -5.61 -1.98 12.12
N GLU A 428 -6.46 -1.12 11.57
CA GLU A 428 -6.10 0.29 11.33
C GLU A 428 -5.92 1.11 12.62
N ASP A 429 -6.36 0.59 13.76
CA ASP A 429 -6.12 1.19 15.07
C ASP A 429 -4.66 1.03 15.54
N MET A 430 -3.87 0.17 14.89
CA MET A 430 -2.45 -0.02 15.16
C MET A 430 -1.61 0.80 14.19
N ALA A 431 -0.61 1.52 14.69
CA ALA A 431 0.35 2.20 13.83
C ALA A 431 1.34 1.20 13.24
N PHE A 432 1.39 1.11 11.90
CA PHE A 432 2.36 0.29 11.19
C PHE A 432 3.72 0.99 11.16
N LEU A 433 4.69 0.45 11.92
CA LEU A 433 6.01 1.03 11.99
C LEU A 433 6.89 0.53 10.85
N THR A 434 7.48 1.49 10.16
CA THR A 434 8.56 1.31 9.19
C THR A 434 9.64 2.35 9.49
N TRP A 435 10.81 2.24 8.86
CA TRP A 435 11.85 3.28 8.96
C TRP A 435 11.37 4.67 8.48
N GLU A 436 10.32 4.72 7.66
CA GLU A 436 9.73 5.96 7.14
C GLU A 436 8.62 6.52 8.03
N HIS A 437 8.19 5.76 9.05
CA HIS A 437 7.09 6.20 9.91
C HIS A 437 7.50 7.48 10.66
N PRO A 438 6.65 8.53 10.71
CA PRO A 438 6.99 9.81 11.33
C PRO A 438 7.48 9.69 12.79
N MET A 439 6.93 8.76 13.57
CA MET A 439 7.43 8.43 14.91
C MET A 439 8.91 8.09 14.92
N ILE A 440 9.37 7.24 13.99
CA ILE A 440 10.75 6.77 13.93
C ILE A 440 11.67 7.89 13.46
N VAL A 441 11.28 8.59 12.39
CA VAL A 441 12.05 9.71 11.83
C VAL A 441 12.20 10.84 12.86
N GLU A 442 11.12 11.25 13.51
CA GLU A 442 11.17 12.32 14.52
C GLU A 442 11.91 11.87 15.79
N ALA A 443 11.84 10.58 16.16
CA ALA A 443 12.59 10.08 17.30
C ALA A 443 14.10 9.95 16.99
N MET A 444 14.48 9.66 15.74
CA MET A 444 15.88 9.78 15.26
C MET A 444 16.37 11.23 15.34
N ASP A 445 15.57 12.19 14.86
CA ASP A 445 15.87 13.62 14.96
C ASP A 445 15.97 14.08 16.42
N MET A 446 15.14 13.54 17.31
CA MET A 446 15.23 13.76 18.75
C MET A 446 16.57 13.27 19.31
N VAL A 447 17.07 12.09 18.90
CA VAL A 447 18.41 11.63 19.30
C VAL A 447 19.47 12.60 18.81
N HIS A 448 19.45 12.96 17.54
CA HIS A 448 20.45 13.85 16.91
C HIS A 448 20.46 15.27 17.47
N SER A 449 19.33 15.74 17.99
CA SER A 449 19.21 17.08 18.59
C SER A 449 19.59 17.12 20.07
N THR A 450 19.63 15.98 20.75
CA THR A 450 20.04 15.89 22.16
C THR A 450 21.55 15.68 22.31
N GLU A 451 22.10 15.99 23.49
CA GLU A 451 23.50 15.68 23.82
C GLU A 451 23.69 14.24 24.35
N LEU A 452 22.63 13.44 24.35
CA LEU A 452 22.65 12.08 24.87
C LEU A 452 23.55 11.19 24.01
N GLY A 453 24.59 10.62 24.63
CA GLY A 453 25.54 9.75 23.93
C GLY A 453 26.72 10.46 23.26
N ASN A 454 26.74 11.80 23.23
CA ASN A 454 27.81 12.58 22.57
C ASN A 454 29.18 12.42 23.26
N ALA A 455 29.21 12.16 24.57
CA ALA A 455 30.46 12.01 25.32
C ALA A 455 30.38 10.88 26.33
N ALA A 456 31.33 9.94 26.28
CA ALA A 456 31.42 8.83 27.22
C ALA A 456 32.86 8.52 27.63
N ILE A 457 33.03 7.88 28.79
CA ILE A 457 34.31 7.35 29.25
C ILE A 457 34.15 5.93 29.79
N GLY A 458 35.06 5.04 29.39
CA GLY A 458 35.06 3.64 29.75
C GLY A 458 36.45 3.10 30.01
N THR A 459 36.52 1.96 30.70
CA THR A 459 37.76 1.19 30.85
C THR A 459 37.66 -0.15 30.16
N ILE A 460 38.78 -0.68 29.67
CA ILE A 460 38.83 -1.99 28.99
C ILE A 460 40.02 -2.81 29.47
N LYS A 461 39.84 -4.11 29.68
CA LYS A 461 40.93 -5.04 29.99
C LYS A 461 41.40 -5.72 28.72
N LEU A 462 42.57 -5.34 28.21
CA LEU A 462 43.15 -5.90 26.99
C LEU A 462 44.45 -6.66 27.29
N LYS A 463 44.46 -7.96 27.00
CA LYS A 463 45.69 -8.77 27.11
C LYS A 463 46.71 -8.29 26.08
N GLY A 464 47.92 -7.94 26.54
CA GLY A 464 49.01 -7.52 25.67
C GLY A 464 49.07 -6.01 25.39
N VAL A 465 48.18 -5.21 25.98
CA VAL A 465 48.26 -3.74 25.95
C VAL A 465 48.65 -3.24 27.34
N ALA A 466 49.55 -2.26 27.40
CA ALA A 466 50.02 -1.72 28.68
C ALA A 466 48.90 -0.95 29.40
N PRO A 467 48.69 -1.16 30.71
CA PRO A 467 47.73 -0.38 31.49
C PRO A 467 47.98 1.11 31.37
N GLY A 468 46.91 1.90 31.31
CA GLY A 468 46.96 3.34 31.10
C GLY A 468 47.11 3.76 29.63
N THR A 469 47.18 2.81 28.68
CA THR A 469 47.05 3.13 27.25
C THR A 469 45.66 3.70 26.97
N MET A 470 45.64 4.79 26.20
CA MET A 470 44.44 5.52 25.83
C MET A 470 44.04 5.26 24.39
N LEU A 471 42.75 5.00 24.19
CA LEU A 471 42.09 4.97 22.89
C LEU A 471 41.00 6.05 22.88
N LEU A 472 40.85 6.70 21.73
CA LEU A 472 39.79 7.67 21.50
C LEU A 472 38.93 7.18 20.35
N GLU A 473 37.68 6.87 20.63
CA GLU A 473 36.69 6.61 19.59
C GLU A 473 35.98 7.91 19.26
N ALA A 474 35.92 8.27 17.98
CA ALA A 474 35.24 9.45 17.48
C ALA A 474 34.30 9.03 16.35
N LEU A 475 33.06 9.52 16.41
CA LEU A 475 32.05 9.32 15.37
C LEU A 475 31.83 10.65 14.67
N TYR A 476 32.16 10.69 13.38
CA TYR A 476 31.87 11.82 12.51
C TYR A 476 30.73 11.46 11.57
N THR A 477 29.94 12.44 11.16
CA THR A 477 28.99 12.29 10.05
C THR A 477 29.27 13.37 9.02
N VAL A 478 28.91 13.09 7.78
CA VAL A 478 28.91 14.11 6.74
C VAL A 478 27.66 14.97 6.93
N ASN A 479 27.85 16.28 7.00
CA ASN A 479 26.79 17.26 7.05
C ASN A 479 26.76 18.03 5.72
N CYS A 480 25.62 17.93 5.03
CA CYS A 480 25.39 18.58 3.75
C CYS A 480 24.10 19.40 3.84
N VAL A 481 24.24 20.73 3.88
CA VAL A 481 23.09 21.64 3.89
C VAL A 481 22.62 21.86 2.46
N ALA A 482 21.54 21.17 2.07
CA ALA A 482 20.94 21.25 0.74
C ALA A 482 19.41 21.30 0.82
N PRO A 483 18.72 21.95 -0.14
CA PRO A 483 17.27 21.86 -0.25
C PRO A 483 16.81 20.40 -0.45
N ARG A 484 15.78 19.95 0.29
CA ARG A 484 15.21 18.58 0.18
C ARG A 484 14.80 18.21 -1.25
N ALA A 485 14.43 19.18 -2.09
CA ALA A 485 14.07 18.95 -3.48
C ALA A 485 15.23 18.37 -4.34
N LEU A 486 16.48 18.57 -3.93
CA LEU A 486 17.65 18.04 -4.64
C LEU A 486 17.89 16.55 -4.38
N GLN A 487 17.47 16.03 -3.21
CA GLN A 487 17.63 14.65 -2.77
C GLN A 487 19.09 14.19 -2.73
N VAL A 488 19.98 15.02 -2.17
CA VAL A 488 21.43 14.77 -2.12
C VAL A 488 21.77 13.50 -1.34
N GLU A 489 20.97 13.18 -0.32
CA GLU A 489 21.06 12.00 0.53
C GLU A 489 20.99 10.66 -0.23
N ARG A 490 20.46 10.66 -1.46
CA ARG A 490 20.48 9.45 -2.32
C ARG A 490 21.88 9.06 -2.78
N PHE A 491 22.79 10.02 -2.83
CA PHE A 491 24.13 9.84 -3.39
C PHE A 491 25.21 9.92 -2.32
N LEU A 492 25.03 10.83 -1.37
CA LEU A 492 25.96 11.06 -0.27
C LEU A 492 25.56 10.20 0.93
N PRO A 493 26.39 9.22 1.36
CA PRO A 493 26.05 8.36 2.48
C PRO A 493 25.96 9.18 3.78
N LEU A 494 24.90 8.96 4.55
CA LEU A 494 24.74 9.49 5.91
C LEU A 494 25.39 8.60 6.98
N SER A 495 26.02 7.49 6.57
CA SER A 495 26.64 6.53 7.48
C SER A 495 27.73 7.18 8.34
N PRO A 496 27.76 6.92 9.65
CA PRO A 496 28.77 7.51 10.53
C PRO A 496 30.16 6.95 10.23
N MET A 497 31.12 7.86 10.12
CA MET A 497 32.54 7.58 10.03
C MET A 497 33.10 7.35 11.44
N ARG A 498 33.36 6.09 11.75
CA ARG A 498 33.92 5.69 13.04
C ARG A 498 35.43 5.59 12.97
N LEU A 499 36.11 6.37 13.81
CA LEU A 499 37.56 6.32 14.01
C LEU A 499 37.87 5.84 15.42
N LEU A 500 38.85 4.95 15.58
CA LEU A 500 39.36 4.49 16.87
C LEU A 500 40.87 4.71 16.94
N VAL A 501 41.27 5.85 17.51
CA VAL A 501 42.63 6.36 17.44
C VAL A 501 43.43 5.97 18.69
N ASP A 502 44.62 5.41 18.49
CA ASP A 502 45.53 5.00 19.58
C ASP A 502 46.51 6.10 20.06
N ALA A 503 47.46 5.73 20.93
CA ALA A 503 48.56 6.61 21.39
C ALA A 503 49.36 7.25 20.24
N ARG A 504 49.54 6.52 19.14
CA ARG A 504 50.38 6.88 17.98
C ARG A 504 49.58 7.56 16.87
N GLY A 505 48.25 7.67 17.01
CA GLY A 505 47.39 8.23 15.97
C GLY A 505 46.95 7.21 14.93
N LYS A 506 47.16 5.91 15.16
CA LYS A 506 46.72 4.86 14.23
C LYS A 506 45.23 4.58 14.45
N ASP A 507 44.47 4.50 13.35
CA ASP A 507 43.09 4.04 13.39
C ASP A 507 43.01 2.51 13.51
N LEU A 508 42.18 2.06 14.44
CA LEU A 508 41.94 0.66 14.79
C LEU A 508 40.47 0.26 14.59
N ALA A 509 39.62 1.13 14.02
CA ALA A 509 38.18 0.91 13.93
C ALA A 509 37.83 -0.38 13.17
N THR A 510 38.54 -0.69 12.09
CA THR A 510 38.36 -1.93 11.31
C THR A 510 38.78 -3.19 12.09
N LEU A 511 39.82 -3.08 12.92
CA LEU A 511 40.33 -4.19 13.72
C LEU A 511 39.46 -4.48 14.95
N VAL A 512 38.80 -3.45 15.47
CA VAL A 512 37.96 -3.52 16.67
C VAL A 512 36.56 -3.00 16.33
N PRO A 513 35.65 -3.88 15.87
CA PRO A 513 34.27 -3.51 15.54
C PRO A 513 33.53 -2.88 16.73
N HIS A 514 32.52 -2.05 16.43
CA HIS A 514 31.77 -1.28 17.44
C HIS A 514 31.12 -2.18 18.49
N GLU A 515 30.37 -3.20 18.07
CA GLU A 515 29.71 -4.16 18.97
C GLU A 515 30.68 -4.88 19.90
N ARG A 516 31.81 -5.31 19.34
CA ARG A 516 32.85 -5.99 20.13
C ARG A 516 33.46 -5.04 21.17
N LEU A 517 33.63 -3.77 20.82
CA LEU A 517 34.15 -2.77 21.73
C LEU A 517 33.16 -2.48 22.87
N ASN A 518 31.87 -2.32 22.56
CA ASN A 518 30.81 -2.08 23.55
C ASN A 518 30.77 -3.19 24.61
N ASN A 519 30.86 -4.45 24.19
CA ASN A 519 30.83 -5.60 25.09
C ASN A 519 32.04 -5.71 26.03
N LEU A 520 33.16 -5.06 25.71
CA LEU A 520 34.39 -5.11 26.51
C LEU A 520 34.55 -3.91 27.45
N ILE A 521 33.80 -2.84 27.23
CA ILE A 521 33.92 -1.60 28.01
C ILE A 521 33.18 -1.73 29.35
N GLU A 522 33.89 -1.42 30.43
CA GLU A 522 33.35 -1.32 31.79
C GLU A 522 33.10 0.16 32.14
N LYS A 523 31.99 0.44 32.84
CA LYS A 523 31.59 1.79 33.27
C LYS A 523 32.55 2.33 34.34
N VAL A 524 32.88 3.62 34.24
CA VAL A 524 33.71 4.33 35.23
C VAL A 524 32.84 5.20 36.14
N LYS A 525 33.09 5.17 37.45
CA LYS A 525 32.39 6.05 38.40
C LYS A 525 32.69 7.53 38.11
N LYS A 526 31.67 8.39 38.18
CA LYS A 526 31.74 9.83 37.84
C LYS A 526 32.93 10.58 38.45
N HIS A 527 33.22 10.35 39.73
CA HIS A 527 34.35 11.01 40.40
C HIS A 527 35.70 10.60 39.79
N THR A 528 35.90 9.30 39.50
CA THR A 528 37.12 8.78 38.89
C THR A 528 37.28 9.28 37.45
N ALA A 529 36.19 9.30 36.69
CA ALA A 529 36.15 9.84 35.34
C ALA A 529 36.63 11.30 35.28
N LEU A 530 36.13 12.16 36.16
CA LEU A 530 36.54 13.57 36.22
C LEU A 530 38.02 13.75 36.55
N ALA A 531 38.57 12.93 37.45
CA ALA A 531 39.99 12.98 37.79
C ALA A 531 40.87 12.57 36.61
N ILE A 532 40.48 11.50 35.91
CA ILE A 532 41.16 11.03 34.70
C ILE A 532 41.15 12.12 33.63
N ILE A 533 39.97 12.65 33.27
CA ILE A 533 39.82 13.66 32.20
C ILE A 533 40.71 14.87 32.46
N LYS A 534 40.80 15.35 33.71
CA LYS A 534 41.68 16.46 34.08
C LYS A 534 43.16 16.18 33.83
N GLN A 535 43.61 14.93 33.98
CA GLN A 535 45.01 14.56 33.75
C GLN A 535 45.33 14.40 32.27
N VAL A 536 44.35 13.97 31.47
CA VAL A 536 44.58 13.55 30.09
C VAL A 536 44.05 14.52 29.03
N HIS A 537 43.46 15.65 29.43
CA HIS A 537 42.83 16.62 28.54
C HIS A 537 43.69 16.97 27.31
N THR A 538 44.96 17.34 27.53
CA THR A 538 45.88 17.73 26.44
C THR A 538 46.14 16.58 25.46
N GLU A 539 46.18 15.34 25.95
CA GLU A 539 46.37 14.18 25.07
C GLU A 539 45.10 13.87 24.27
N VAL A 540 43.92 14.02 24.88
CA VAL A 540 42.63 13.87 24.19
C VAL A 540 42.50 14.89 23.08
N GLU A 541 42.80 16.16 23.34
CA GLU A 541 42.78 17.24 22.34
C GLU A 541 43.72 16.94 21.16
N ALA A 542 44.95 16.47 21.44
CA ALA A 542 45.88 16.05 20.40
C ALA A 542 45.37 14.87 19.57
N LYS A 543 44.65 13.91 20.18
CA LYS A 543 44.02 12.79 19.46
C LYS A 543 42.81 13.23 18.63
N MET A 544 42.00 14.16 19.13
CA MET A 544 40.88 14.73 18.40
C MET A 544 41.35 15.39 17.11
N ILE A 545 42.44 16.17 17.16
CA ILE A 545 43.02 16.79 15.95
C ILE A 545 43.45 15.73 14.94
N ARG A 546 44.11 14.65 15.39
CA ARG A 546 44.52 13.55 14.50
C ARG A 546 43.32 12.82 13.89
N ALA A 547 42.29 12.55 14.69
CA ALA A 547 41.05 11.95 14.23
C ALA A 547 40.36 12.84 13.18
N ALA A 548 40.29 14.15 13.43
CA ALA A 548 39.72 15.12 12.49
C ALA A 548 40.47 15.13 11.15
N THR A 549 41.81 15.15 11.15
CA THR A 549 42.60 15.09 9.90
C THR A 549 42.38 13.78 9.13
N GLN A 550 42.24 12.66 9.83
CA GLN A 550 41.93 11.37 9.18
C GLN A 550 40.52 11.35 8.61
N ALA A 551 39.54 11.86 9.36
CA ALA A 551 38.17 11.99 8.90
C ALA A 551 38.10 12.90 7.66
N GLU A 552 38.79 14.04 7.65
CA GLU A 552 38.85 14.97 6.51
C GLU A 552 39.41 14.31 5.25
N SER A 553 40.45 13.47 5.39
CA SER A 553 40.99 12.69 4.27
C SER A 553 39.96 11.71 3.70
N GLN A 554 39.25 10.98 4.56
CA GLN A 554 38.21 10.05 4.15
C GLN A 554 36.99 10.77 3.56
N LEU A 555 36.65 11.97 4.06
CA LEU A 555 35.56 12.79 3.50
C LEU A 555 35.81 13.09 2.03
N GLN A 556 37.03 13.47 1.64
CA GLN A 556 37.32 13.80 0.23
C GLN A 556 37.05 12.62 -0.71
N GLU A 557 37.36 11.39 -0.28
CA GLU A 557 37.05 10.18 -1.04
C GLU A 557 35.53 9.97 -1.15
N ILE A 558 34.80 10.12 -0.04
CA ILE A 558 33.33 10.00 0.00
C ILE A 558 32.66 11.04 -0.91
N LEU A 559 33.11 12.30 -0.91
CA LEU A 559 32.54 13.35 -1.75
C LEU A 559 32.78 13.08 -3.24
N ALA A 560 33.99 12.62 -3.60
CA ALA A 560 34.32 12.27 -4.98
C ALA A 560 33.48 11.08 -5.49
N GLU A 561 33.30 10.05 -4.66
CA GLU A 561 32.44 8.90 -5.00
C GLU A 561 30.96 9.30 -5.10
N ALA A 562 30.47 10.15 -4.20
CA ALA A 562 29.10 10.64 -4.21
C ALA A 562 28.80 11.48 -5.47
N GLU A 563 29.71 12.37 -5.85
CA GLU A 563 29.57 13.16 -7.08
C GLU A 563 29.57 12.26 -8.32
N LEU A 564 30.48 11.28 -8.39
CA LEU A 564 30.54 10.32 -9.50
C LEU A 564 29.25 9.50 -9.61
N ARG A 565 28.74 9.00 -8.48
CA ARG A 565 27.47 8.25 -8.43
C ARG A 565 26.28 9.10 -8.86
N MET A 566 26.22 10.34 -8.38
CA MET A 566 25.16 11.29 -8.73
C MET A 566 25.16 11.60 -10.23
N ARG A 567 26.33 11.95 -10.79
CA ARG A 567 26.45 12.27 -12.22
C ARG A 567 26.16 11.07 -13.11
N ALA A 568 26.58 9.87 -12.71
CA ALA A 568 26.27 8.65 -13.45
C ALA A 568 24.76 8.34 -13.45
N GLY A 569 24.10 8.44 -12.28
CA GLY A 569 22.67 8.15 -12.14
C GLY A 569 21.79 9.17 -12.86
N LEU A 570 21.90 10.45 -12.49
CA LEU A 570 21.08 11.52 -13.07
C LEU A 570 21.46 11.83 -14.53
N GLY A 571 22.74 11.66 -14.90
CA GLY A 571 23.21 11.82 -16.28
C GLY A 571 22.63 10.76 -17.21
N ALA A 572 22.60 9.48 -16.79
CA ALA A 572 21.96 8.42 -17.57
C ALA A 572 20.45 8.66 -17.77
N GLU A 573 19.76 9.20 -16.77
CA GLU A 573 18.36 9.58 -16.89
C GLU A 573 18.16 10.75 -17.87
N LEU A 574 19.02 11.77 -17.80
CA LEU A 574 19.02 12.90 -18.73
C LEU A 574 19.25 12.42 -20.18
N ASP A 575 20.28 11.62 -20.42
CA ASP A 575 20.60 11.07 -21.75
C ASP A 575 19.43 10.25 -22.31
N ARG A 576 18.78 9.45 -21.45
CA ARG A 576 17.58 8.68 -21.82
C ARG A 576 16.43 9.60 -22.21
N LEU A 577 16.13 10.63 -21.44
CA LEU A 577 15.03 11.56 -21.75
C LEU A 577 15.31 12.38 -23.01
N GLU A 578 16.56 12.78 -23.24
CA GLU A 578 16.96 13.44 -24.49
C GLU A 578 16.79 12.53 -25.71
N ALA A 579 17.16 11.25 -25.59
CA ALA A 579 16.94 10.25 -26.64
C ALA A 579 15.45 10.03 -26.90
N LEU A 580 14.66 9.88 -25.84
CA LEU A 580 13.21 9.69 -25.95
C LEU A 580 12.52 10.90 -26.55
N ARG A 581 12.99 12.12 -26.30
CA ARG A 581 12.35 13.34 -26.82
C ARG A 581 12.41 13.43 -28.35
N LYS A 582 13.41 12.80 -28.97
CA LYS A 582 13.54 12.71 -30.44
C LYS A 582 12.40 11.90 -31.07
N VAL A 583 11.79 10.98 -30.31
CA VAL A 583 10.76 10.05 -30.79
C VAL A 583 9.41 10.22 -30.11
N ASN A 584 9.36 10.83 -28.93
CA ASN A 584 8.17 11.04 -28.12
C ASN A 584 8.07 12.52 -27.70
N ARG A 585 7.07 13.21 -28.25
CA ARG A 585 6.83 14.64 -28.01
C ARG A 585 6.27 14.94 -26.62
N SER A 586 5.99 13.93 -25.80
CA SER A 586 5.49 14.11 -24.43
C SER A 586 6.53 14.62 -23.43
N ILE A 587 7.82 14.63 -23.81
CA ILE A 587 8.90 15.08 -22.93
C ILE A 587 9.07 16.58 -23.07
N ARG A 588 8.85 17.27 -21.96
CA ARG A 588 8.92 18.73 -21.90
C ARG A 588 10.39 19.16 -21.77
N GLU A 589 10.75 20.29 -22.39
CA GLU A 589 12.10 20.87 -22.18
C GLU A 589 12.33 21.21 -20.70
N GLU A 590 11.29 21.69 -20.01
CA GLU A 590 11.33 22.00 -18.58
C GLU A 590 11.79 20.80 -17.73
N GLU A 591 11.46 19.56 -18.13
CA GLU A 591 11.92 18.34 -17.42
C GLU A 591 13.42 18.11 -17.59
N LEU A 592 13.95 18.37 -18.80
CA LEU A 592 15.38 18.24 -19.10
C LEU A 592 16.18 19.35 -18.41
N GLU A 593 15.69 20.60 -18.47
CA GLU A 593 16.29 21.73 -17.77
C GLU A 593 16.31 21.53 -16.26
N HIS A 594 15.23 20.99 -15.69
CA HIS A 594 15.17 20.68 -14.27
C HIS A 594 16.20 19.61 -13.87
N LEU A 595 16.38 18.55 -14.66
CA LEU A 595 17.40 17.54 -14.39
C LEU A 595 18.83 18.08 -14.51
N ARG A 596 19.11 18.89 -15.53
CA ARG A 596 20.41 19.57 -15.67
C ARG A 596 20.71 20.46 -14.46
N TYR A 597 19.73 21.29 -14.09
CA TYR A 597 19.83 22.13 -12.89
C TYR A 597 20.08 21.30 -11.62
N ARG A 598 19.34 20.19 -11.43
CA ARG A 598 19.55 19.29 -10.30
C ARG A 598 20.95 18.70 -10.26
N ILE A 599 21.50 18.25 -11.39
CA ILE A 599 22.86 17.69 -11.48
C ILE A 599 23.89 18.73 -11.01
N ASP A 600 23.78 19.95 -11.52
CA ASP A 600 24.75 21.01 -11.23
C ASP A 600 24.66 21.48 -9.77
N GLU A 601 23.45 21.72 -9.25
CA GLU A 601 23.26 22.15 -7.86
C GLU A 601 23.62 21.04 -6.86
N CYS A 602 23.27 19.78 -7.13
CA CYS A 602 23.70 18.65 -6.30
C CYS A 602 25.22 18.58 -6.21
N ALA A 603 25.94 18.76 -7.32
CA ALA A 603 27.40 18.76 -7.31
C ALA A 603 27.96 19.87 -6.42
N VAL A 604 27.40 21.08 -6.49
CA VAL A 604 27.80 22.20 -5.63
C VAL A 604 27.60 21.84 -4.16
N HIS A 605 26.43 21.31 -3.77
CA HIS A 605 26.16 20.96 -2.38
C HIS A 605 27.04 19.82 -1.86
N ILE A 606 27.28 18.77 -2.67
CA ILE A 606 28.18 17.67 -2.32
C ILE A 606 29.60 18.20 -2.08
N GLN A 607 30.13 19.05 -2.95
CA GLN A 607 31.48 19.60 -2.80
C GLN A 607 31.66 20.50 -1.57
N HIS A 608 30.59 21.12 -1.09
CA HIS A 608 30.61 21.98 0.11
C HIS A 608 30.21 21.25 1.40
N ALA A 609 29.94 19.95 1.34
CA ALA A 609 29.65 19.15 2.52
C ALA A 609 30.87 19.11 3.45
N ASN A 610 30.61 19.10 4.76
CA ASN A 610 31.64 19.13 5.78
C ASN A 610 31.45 18.01 6.81
N LEU A 611 32.42 17.84 7.70
CA LEU A 611 32.34 16.87 8.78
C LEU A 611 31.76 17.52 10.03
N GLN A 612 30.88 16.78 10.69
CA GLN A 612 30.37 17.10 12.01
C GLN A 612 30.76 15.98 12.98
N LEU A 613 31.38 16.35 14.10
CA LEU A 613 31.64 15.41 15.20
C LEU A 613 30.33 15.16 15.95
N GLN A 614 29.86 13.93 15.97
CA GLN A 614 28.63 13.53 16.64
C GLN A 614 28.89 13.00 18.06
N ALA A 615 29.89 12.13 18.21
CA ALA A 615 30.17 11.52 19.50
C ALA A 615 31.65 11.23 19.71
N LEU A 616 32.04 11.19 20.98
CA LEU A 616 33.40 10.93 21.42
C LEU A 616 33.39 10.03 22.66
N ARG A 617 34.15 8.94 22.61
CA ARG A 617 34.30 8.01 23.73
C ARG A 617 35.78 7.80 24.07
N LEU A 618 36.13 8.19 25.29
CA LEU A 618 37.46 8.01 25.86
C LEU A 618 37.56 6.62 26.51
N ILE A 619 38.53 5.82 26.09
CA ILE A 619 38.70 4.44 26.56
C ILE A 619 40.10 4.27 27.14
N ILE A 620 40.17 3.76 28.36
CA ILE A 620 41.44 3.56 29.08
C ILE A 620 41.64 2.09 29.40
N THR A 621 42.81 1.58 29.08
CA THR A 621 43.18 0.21 29.41
C THR A 621 43.52 0.06 30.89
N THR A 622 43.00 -0.99 31.52
CA THR A 622 43.23 -1.32 32.94
C THR A 622 43.99 -2.62 33.16
#